data_AF-A0AB74LSR2-F1
#
_entry.id   AF-A0AB74LSR2-F1
#
_cell.length_a   1.000
_cell.length_b   1.000
_cell.length_c   1.000
_cell.angle_alpha   90.00
_cell.angle_beta   90.00
_cell.angle_gamma   90.00
#
_symmetry.space_group_name_H-M   'P 1'
#
loop_
_entity.id
_entity.type
_entity.pdbx_description
1 polymer ?
#
loop_
_entity_poly.entity_id
_entity_poly.type
_entity_poly.pdbx_seq_one_letter_code
_entity_poly.pdbx_strand_id
1 'polypeptide(L)'
;MTLLKSTLLASAAGFAAVAVAGAQAADLPVKKAAPIEYVRVCSAYGAGFFYIPGTDTCLRLSGRARFDAAYQPSYSRQNGSNNGDSTGYRTRLRINLDARTQTAYGTLRAFVRLEAGSGSGYSGLGTSGTTQRIGNAYPGLGVDSFGRLQQYVNADKAFIQFAGFTAGRASSFFDFYAHDFELAGATAGSDVSSTNLLAYTATLGNGFSATISAEDPTFRRSPIFSPSSNAANVTLNTAAAAFGQTNSPIPVFIGYTGANPTRYSFVDGIERNRMPDFVGALRYDAAWGSAQLTAAVHELNVGNVANGAGTGTGTNVSIPHTSNDYGYAVQGGVKVNLPFISPGDTLYLQGAYGVGA
;
A
#
# COMPACT_ATOMS: atom_id res chain seq x y z
N MET A 1 -36.82 -10.67 44.43
CA MET A 1 -36.15 -10.43 43.12
C MET A 1 -37.15 -10.25 41.97
N THR A 2 -38.24 -9.51 42.19
CA THR A 2 -39.33 -9.30 41.21
C THR A 2 -39.51 -7.84 40.79
N LEU A 3 -38.77 -6.90 41.40
CA LEU A 3 -38.82 -5.47 41.05
C LEU A 3 -37.76 -5.01 40.03
N LEU A 4 -36.77 -5.84 39.67
CA LEU A 4 -35.77 -5.47 38.65
C LEU A 4 -36.19 -5.78 37.20
N LYS A 5 -37.28 -6.52 37.00
CA LYS A 5 -37.75 -6.90 35.66
C LYS A 5 -38.77 -5.90 35.08
N SER A 6 -39.37 -5.04 35.90
CA SER A 6 -40.40 -4.08 35.44
C SER A 6 -39.83 -2.74 34.95
N THR A 7 -38.57 -2.41 35.23
CA THR A 7 -37.98 -1.12 34.83
C THR A 7 -37.39 -1.11 33.42
N LEU A 8 -37.13 -2.27 32.81
CA LEU A 8 -36.57 -2.37 31.45
C LEU A 8 -37.61 -2.36 30.32
N LEU A 9 -38.90 -2.54 30.63
CA LEU A 9 -39.98 -2.45 29.64
C LEU A 9 -40.57 -1.02 29.52
N ALA A 10 -40.26 -0.11 30.45
CA ALA A 10 -40.70 1.28 30.39
C ALA A 10 -39.86 2.16 29.45
N SER A 11 -38.68 1.70 29.01
CA SER A 11 -37.78 2.46 28.12
C SER A 11 -38.05 2.28 26.63
N ALA A 12 -38.93 1.33 26.25
CA ALA A 12 -39.25 1.03 24.85
C ALA A 12 -40.53 1.72 24.33
N ALA A 13 -41.32 2.38 25.19
CA ALA A 13 -42.55 3.07 24.81
C ALA A 13 -42.39 4.60 24.65
N GLY A 14 -41.19 5.15 24.85
CA GLY A 14 -40.92 6.60 24.76
C GLY A 14 -40.53 7.12 23.38
N PHE A 15 -40.23 6.23 22.41
CA PHE A 15 -39.81 6.63 21.05
C PHE A 15 -40.94 6.57 20.01
N ALA A 16 -42.17 6.25 20.43
CA ALA A 16 -43.35 6.16 19.55
C ALA A 16 -44.36 7.32 19.72
N ALA A 17 -44.01 8.39 20.45
CA ALA A 17 -44.91 9.51 20.75
C ALA A 17 -44.36 10.91 20.39
N VAL A 18 -43.35 10.99 19.51
CA VAL A 18 -43.00 12.26 18.82
C VAL A 18 -43.27 12.08 17.33
N ALA A 19 -44.51 11.71 17.03
CA ALA A 19 -45.13 11.98 15.75
C ALA A 19 -46.27 12.97 16.03
N VAL A 20 -46.42 13.96 15.17
CA VAL A 20 -47.44 15.04 15.20
C VAL A 20 -47.08 16.28 16.03
N ALA A 21 -46.08 17.02 15.54
CA ALA A 21 -46.16 18.48 15.50
C ALA A 21 -45.82 18.91 14.06
N GLY A 22 -46.81 19.43 13.34
CA GLY A 22 -46.71 19.74 11.93
C GLY A 22 -45.73 20.88 11.64
N ALA A 23 -44.64 20.56 10.95
CA ALA A 23 -43.91 21.54 10.17
C ALA A 23 -44.59 21.63 8.80
N GLN A 24 -45.40 22.68 8.59
CA GLN A 24 -45.92 23.07 7.28
C GLN A 24 -44.75 23.68 6.48
N ALA A 25 -43.92 22.84 5.89
CA ALA A 25 -43.05 23.27 4.81
C ALA A 25 -43.93 23.43 3.57
N ALA A 26 -43.98 24.65 3.03
CA ALA A 26 -44.69 24.97 1.81
C ALA A 26 -44.27 24.02 0.69
N ASP A 27 -45.22 23.21 0.22
CA ASP A 27 -45.04 22.26 -0.87
C ASP A 27 -44.78 23.06 -2.15
N LEU A 28 -43.53 23.05 -2.62
CA LEU A 28 -43.19 23.55 -3.94
C LEU A 28 -43.93 22.67 -4.95
N PRO A 29 -44.56 23.20 -6.02
CA PRO A 29 -45.25 22.35 -6.99
C PRO A 29 -44.30 21.29 -7.51
N VAL A 30 -44.53 20.03 -7.10
CA VAL A 30 -43.76 18.88 -7.56
C VAL A 30 -44.04 18.79 -9.05
N LYS A 31 -43.17 19.38 -9.86
CA LYS A 31 -42.98 18.96 -11.24
C LYS A 31 -42.75 17.46 -11.14
N LYS A 32 -43.79 16.69 -11.51
CA LYS A 32 -43.82 15.24 -11.71
C LYS A 32 -42.40 14.69 -11.71
N ALA A 33 -41.92 14.25 -10.55
CA ALA A 33 -40.56 13.74 -10.45
C ALA A 33 -40.44 12.64 -11.51
N ALA A 34 -39.49 12.80 -12.42
CA ALA A 34 -39.21 11.77 -13.43
C ALA A 34 -39.11 10.42 -12.69
N PRO A 35 -39.69 9.34 -13.23
CA PRO A 35 -39.69 8.05 -12.55
C PRO A 35 -38.27 7.74 -12.12
N ILE A 36 -38.06 7.68 -10.80
CA ILE A 36 -36.77 7.33 -10.21
C ILE A 36 -36.54 5.89 -10.62
N GLU A 37 -35.63 5.68 -11.57
CA GLU A 37 -35.18 4.36 -11.96
C GLU A 37 -34.41 3.79 -10.77
N TYR A 38 -35.09 2.98 -9.97
CA TYR A 38 -34.47 2.30 -8.85
C TYR A 38 -33.29 1.47 -9.33
N VAL A 39 -32.26 1.43 -8.50
CA VAL A 39 -31.06 0.63 -8.71
C VAL A 39 -31.46 -0.83 -8.94
N ARG A 40 -31.40 -1.28 -10.19
CA ARG A 40 -31.77 -2.63 -10.61
C ARG A 40 -30.63 -3.61 -10.33
N VAL A 41 -30.96 -4.82 -9.90
CA VAL A 41 -29.98 -5.88 -9.64
C VAL A 41 -29.31 -6.30 -10.95
N CYS A 42 -27.98 -6.43 -10.96
CA CYS A 42 -27.24 -7.03 -12.06
C CYS A 42 -26.81 -8.44 -11.70
N SER A 43 -27.53 -9.44 -12.22
CA SER A 43 -27.22 -10.85 -12.00
C SER A 43 -26.04 -11.36 -12.84
N ALA A 44 -25.64 -10.63 -13.89
CA ALA A 44 -24.61 -11.07 -14.84
C ALA A 44 -23.23 -11.31 -14.22
N TYR A 45 -22.89 -10.60 -13.12
CA TYR A 45 -21.59 -10.71 -12.45
C TYR A 45 -21.68 -11.22 -11.01
N GLY A 46 -22.84 -11.78 -10.64
CA GLY A 46 -23.08 -12.38 -9.32
C GLY A 46 -23.64 -11.42 -8.28
N ALA A 47 -23.71 -11.91 -7.03
CA ALA A 47 -24.34 -11.20 -5.94
C ALA A 47 -23.65 -9.86 -5.61
N GLY A 48 -24.45 -8.88 -5.21
CA GLY A 48 -23.99 -7.55 -4.81
C GLY A 48 -23.72 -6.57 -5.96
N PHE A 49 -23.92 -6.98 -7.22
CA PHE A 49 -23.87 -6.08 -8.37
C PHE A 49 -25.24 -5.46 -8.66
N PHE A 50 -25.22 -4.20 -9.06
CA PHE A 50 -26.39 -3.46 -9.53
C PHE A 50 -26.05 -2.63 -10.75
N TYR A 51 -27.01 -2.32 -11.61
CA TYR A 51 -26.72 -1.45 -12.76
C TYR A 51 -26.61 0.01 -12.34
N ILE A 52 -25.63 0.71 -12.91
CA ILE A 52 -25.57 2.16 -12.86
C ILE A 52 -26.73 2.71 -13.71
N PRO A 53 -27.62 3.56 -13.16
CA PRO A 53 -28.79 4.08 -13.87
C PRO A 53 -28.43 4.66 -15.24
N GLY A 54 -29.25 4.36 -16.25
CA GLY A 54 -29.00 4.78 -17.63
C GLY A 54 -27.88 4.06 -18.37
N THR A 55 -27.31 2.97 -17.83
CA THR A 55 -26.24 2.19 -18.49
C THR A 55 -26.40 0.68 -18.30
N ASP A 56 -25.70 -0.10 -19.13
CA ASP A 56 -25.54 -1.55 -18.97
C ASP A 56 -24.34 -1.93 -18.09
N THR A 57 -23.80 -0.96 -17.33
CA THR A 57 -22.63 -1.18 -16.47
C THR A 57 -23.09 -1.64 -15.10
N CYS A 58 -22.56 -2.78 -14.66
CA CYS A 58 -22.80 -3.33 -13.34
C CYS A 58 -21.75 -2.83 -12.35
N LEU A 59 -22.17 -2.27 -11.23
CA LEU A 59 -21.33 -1.78 -10.16
C LEU A 59 -21.55 -2.61 -8.89
N ARG A 60 -20.46 -2.95 -8.21
CA ARG A 60 -20.49 -3.47 -6.84
C ARG A 60 -19.71 -2.55 -5.92
N LEU A 61 -20.39 -2.08 -4.88
CA LEU A 61 -19.79 -1.41 -3.74
C LEU A 61 -19.51 -2.45 -2.64
N SER A 62 -18.28 -2.48 -2.14
CA SER A 62 -17.90 -3.32 -0.99
C SER A 62 -16.84 -2.60 -0.16
N GLY A 63 -16.46 -3.16 0.98
CA GLY A 63 -15.48 -2.51 1.83
C GLY A 63 -15.37 -3.17 3.20
N ARG A 64 -14.65 -2.49 4.09
CA ARG A 64 -14.64 -2.81 5.52
C ARG A 64 -14.32 -1.57 6.35
N ALA A 65 -14.86 -1.54 7.57
CA ALA A 65 -14.33 -0.76 8.67
C ALA A 65 -13.56 -1.71 9.58
N ARG A 66 -12.37 -1.29 10.03
CA ARG A 66 -11.52 -2.06 10.94
C ARG A 66 -11.02 -1.14 12.04
N PHE A 67 -11.05 -1.65 13.26
CA PHE A 67 -10.46 -1.03 14.44
C PHE A 67 -9.45 -2.00 15.05
N ASP A 68 -8.25 -1.51 15.35
CA ASP A 68 -7.21 -2.24 16.05
C ASP A 68 -6.84 -1.46 17.32
N ALA A 69 -6.68 -2.17 18.43
CA ALA A 69 -6.09 -1.66 19.66
C ALA A 69 -4.98 -2.63 20.09
N ALA A 70 -3.87 -2.10 20.60
CA ALA A 70 -2.83 -2.93 21.20
C ALA A 70 -2.24 -2.28 22.43
N TYR A 71 -1.61 -3.17 23.19
CA TYR A 71 -0.89 -2.88 24.41
C TYR A 71 0.48 -3.54 24.33
N GLN A 72 1.52 -2.78 24.65
CA GLN A 72 2.89 -3.27 24.67
C GLN A 72 3.33 -3.60 26.11
N PRO A 73 3.59 -4.88 26.45
CA PRO A 73 4.02 -5.25 27.79
C PRO A 73 5.50 -4.88 28.06
N SER A 74 5.80 -4.67 29.34
CA SER A 74 7.00 -3.99 29.87
C SER A 74 8.37 -4.56 29.49
N TYR A 75 8.47 -5.79 28.97
CA TYR A 75 9.76 -6.42 28.62
C TYR A 75 10.46 -5.76 27.40
N SER A 76 9.73 -4.97 26.60
CA SER A 76 10.26 -4.26 25.42
C SER A 76 10.63 -2.79 25.69
N ARG A 77 10.70 -2.37 26.97
CA ARG A 77 11.07 -0.98 27.37
C ARG A 77 12.56 -0.66 27.25
N GLN A 78 13.41 -1.61 26.86
CA GLN A 78 14.85 -1.38 26.73
C GLN A 78 15.34 -1.68 25.31
N ASN A 79 15.08 -0.76 24.37
CA ASN A 79 16.08 -0.21 23.46
C ASN A 79 15.42 0.85 22.54
N GLY A 80 15.53 2.14 22.90
CA GLY A 80 15.55 3.29 21.97
C GLY A 80 14.40 3.58 20.99
N SER A 81 13.37 2.75 20.83
CA SER A 81 12.39 2.90 19.72
C SER A 81 10.96 3.22 20.13
N ASN A 82 10.61 3.21 21.43
CA ASN A 82 9.24 3.47 21.87
C ASN A 82 9.19 4.82 22.58
N ASN A 83 8.51 5.79 21.94
CA ASN A 83 8.30 7.18 22.38
C ASN A 83 7.46 7.32 23.67
N GLY A 84 7.43 6.32 24.55
CA GLY A 84 6.68 6.32 25.82
C GLY A 84 5.25 5.77 25.75
N ASP A 85 4.72 5.51 24.54
CA ASP A 85 3.36 5.02 24.36
C ASP A 85 3.25 3.50 24.55
N SER A 86 2.51 3.07 25.58
CA SER A 86 2.26 1.65 25.88
C SER A 86 0.96 1.11 25.28
N THR A 87 0.06 1.99 24.84
CA THR A 87 -1.19 1.66 24.17
C THR A 87 -1.25 2.40 22.85
N GLY A 88 -1.98 1.87 21.89
CA GLY A 88 -2.31 2.61 20.68
C GLY A 88 -3.61 2.14 20.06
N TYR A 89 -4.10 2.93 19.11
CA TYR A 89 -5.36 2.72 18.43
C TYR A 89 -5.20 3.01 16.95
N ARG A 90 -5.89 2.23 16.10
CA ARG A 90 -5.88 2.43 14.65
C ARG A 90 -7.24 2.11 14.07
N THR A 91 -7.79 3.04 13.31
CA THR A 91 -9.00 2.85 12.52
C THR A 91 -8.65 2.84 11.04
N ARG A 92 -9.24 1.92 10.28
CA ARG A 92 -9.08 1.84 8.83
C ARG A 92 -10.41 1.65 8.14
N LEU A 93 -10.57 2.41 7.07
CA LEU A 93 -11.65 2.30 6.10
C LEU A 93 -11.07 1.76 4.79
N ARG A 94 -11.75 0.79 4.21
CA ARG A 94 -11.55 0.37 2.82
C ARG A 94 -12.87 0.46 2.08
N ILE A 95 -12.88 1.16 0.95
CA ILE A 95 -14.00 1.18 0.01
C ILE A 95 -13.51 0.59 -1.31
N ASN A 96 -14.23 -0.39 -1.85
CA ASN A 96 -13.99 -0.93 -3.18
C ASN A 96 -15.19 -0.66 -4.09
N LEU A 97 -14.90 -0.23 -5.31
CA LEU A 97 -15.84 -0.07 -6.41
C LEU A 97 -15.38 -0.98 -7.55
N ASP A 98 -16.23 -1.93 -7.96
CA ASP A 98 -15.98 -2.86 -9.07
C ASP A 98 -17.06 -2.63 -10.13
N ALA A 99 -16.71 -1.91 -11.19
CA ALA A 99 -17.57 -1.65 -12.33
C ALA A 99 -17.23 -2.62 -13.47
N ARG A 100 -18.24 -3.26 -14.05
CA ARG A 100 -18.10 -4.23 -15.14
C ARG A 100 -19.13 -3.98 -16.22
N THR A 101 -18.67 -3.90 -17.45
CA THR A 101 -19.51 -3.70 -18.63
C THR A 101 -19.21 -4.81 -19.62
N GLN A 102 -20.25 -5.48 -20.10
CA GLN A 102 -20.06 -6.48 -21.15
C GLN A 102 -19.85 -5.75 -22.48
N THR A 103 -18.79 -6.09 -23.20
CA THR A 103 -18.52 -5.54 -24.52
C THR A 103 -18.45 -6.67 -25.55
N ALA A 104 -18.38 -6.33 -26.83
CA ALA A 104 -18.21 -7.31 -27.92
C ALA A 104 -16.91 -8.13 -27.81
N TYR A 105 -15.91 -7.64 -27.08
CA TYR A 105 -14.60 -8.27 -26.92
C TYR A 105 -14.39 -8.89 -25.52
N GLY A 106 -15.48 -9.05 -24.77
CA GLY A 106 -15.46 -9.55 -23.39
C GLY A 106 -15.75 -8.48 -22.35
N THR A 107 -15.59 -8.83 -21.09
CA THR A 107 -15.89 -7.93 -19.97
C THR A 107 -14.81 -6.87 -19.81
N LEU A 108 -15.21 -5.59 -19.87
CA LEU A 108 -14.40 -4.47 -19.42
C LEU A 108 -14.64 -4.29 -17.92
N ARG A 109 -13.57 -4.30 -17.12
CA ARG A 109 -13.64 -4.10 -15.68
C ARG A 109 -12.85 -2.88 -15.26
N ALA A 110 -13.45 -1.98 -14.49
CA ALA A 110 -12.77 -0.91 -13.78
C ALA A 110 -12.88 -1.16 -12.28
N PHE A 111 -11.74 -1.21 -11.59
CA PHE A 111 -11.69 -1.46 -10.16
C PHE A 111 -10.95 -0.34 -9.42
N VAL A 112 -11.58 0.17 -8.37
CA VAL A 112 -10.98 1.17 -7.48
C VAL A 112 -11.06 0.66 -6.04
N ARG A 113 -9.97 0.82 -5.30
CA ARG A 113 -9.92 0.66 -3.86
C ARG A 113 -9.31 1.89 -3.22
N LEU A 114 -10.12 2.54 -2.38
CA LEU A 114 -9.69 3.63 -1.53
C LEU A 114 -9.46 3.11 -0.12
N GLU A 115 -8.36 3.53 0.49
CA GLU A 115 -8.05 3.27 1.87
C GLU A 115 -7.84 4.58 2.61
N ALA A 116 -8.47 4.70 3.76
CA ALA A 116 -8.25 5.81 4.68
C ALA A 116 -8.00 5.26 6.07
N GLY A 117 -7.21 5.97 6.87
CA GLY A 117 -6.98 5.54 8.24
C GLY A 117 -6.50 6.64 9.15
N SER A 118 -6.64 6.36 10.44
CA SER A 118 -6.21 7.21 11.55
C SER A 118 -5.54 6.34 12.59
N GLY A 119 -4.40 6.77 13.14
CA GLY A 119 -3.61 6.00 14.10
C GLY A 119 -2.97 6.86 15.17
N SER A 120 -2.90 6.33 16.40
CA SER A 120 -2.34 7.00 17.57
C SER A 120 -1.62 6.03 18.52
N GLY A 121 -0.69 6.57 19.31
CA GLY A 121 0.00 5.84 20.39
C GLY A 121 1.05 4.85 19.90
N TYR A 122 1.08 3.66 20.50
CA TYR A 122 2.07 2.61 20.28
C TYR A 122 2.37 2.33 18.80
N SER A 123 3.60 2.63 18.36
CA SER A 123 4.03 2.50 16.96
C SER A 123 3.97 1.06 16.43
N GLY A 124 4.09 0.04 17.30
CA GLY A 124 4.00 -1.38 16.90
C GLY A 124 2.61 -1.83 16.44
N LEU A 125 1.59 -0.98 16.58
CA LEU A 125 0.33 -1.12 15.84
C LEU A 125 0.46 -0.73 14.38
N GLY A 126 1.66 -0.46 13.86
CA GLY A 126 1.91 -0.17 12.46
C GLY A 126 1.59 1.27 12.10
N THR A 127 2.52 2.17 12.42
CA THR A 127 2.77 3.36 11.60
C THR A 127 3.30 2.89 10.25
N SER A 128 2.65 3.25 9.14
CA SER A 128 3.20 2.88 7.82
C SER A 128 4.35 3.82 7.48
N GLY A 129 5.57 3.33 7.66
CA GLY A 129 6.79 4.04 7.24
C GLY A 129 6.78 4.36 5.76
N THR A 130 6.14 3.54 4.93
CA THR A 130 5.96 3.78 3.49
C THR A 130 5.01 4.93 3.20
N THR A 131 3.84 5.03 3.86
CA THR A 131 2.94 6.18 3.66
C THR A 131 3.54 7.48 4.17
N GLN A 132 4.33 7.42 5.25
CA GLN A 132 5.13 8.54 5.72
C GLN A 132 6.20 8.93 4.68
N ARG A 133 6.95 7.94 4.15
CA ARG A 133 8.00 8.12 3.14
C ARG A 133 7.49 8.79 1.87
N ILE A 134 6.31 8.42 1.40
CA ILE A 134 5.72 8.97 0.18
C ILE A 134 4.81 10.18 0.45
N GLY A 135 4.81 10.73 1.68
CA GLY A 135 4.07 11.95 2.03
C GLY A 135 2.54 11.80 2.14
N ASN A 136 2.03 10.57 2.10
CA ASN A 136 0.59 10.29 2.24
C ASN A 136 0.10 10.29 3.70
N ALA A 137 1.02 10.31 4.67
CA ALA A 137 0.71 10.36 6.10
C ALA A 137 1.76 11.18 6.87
N TYR A 138 1.35 11.84 7.94
CA TYR A 138 2.27 12.48 8.88
C TYR A 138 2.77 11.48 9.94
N PRO A 139 3.99 11.64 10.48
CA PRO A 139 4.42 10.89 11.66
C PRO A 139 3.57 11.32 12.86
N GLY A 140 2.72 10.42 13.35
CA GLY A 140 1.93 10.64 14.56
C GLY A 140 2.79 10.45 15.79
N LEU A 141 3.64 11.42 16.11
CA LEU A 141 4.54 11.40 17.28
C LEU A 141 3.81 11.76 18.59
N GLY A 142 2.64 11.16 18.82
CA GLY A 142 1.74 11.58 19.89
C GLY A 142 1.19 13.00 19.68
N VAL A 143 0.65 13.60 20.73
CA VAL A 143 0.25 15.02 20.72
C VAL A 143 1.54 15.85 20.81
N ASP A 144 2.12 16.17 19.65
CA ASP A 144 3.15 17.21 19.58
C ASP A 144 2.53 18.59 19.92
N SER A 145 3.36 19.63 20.03
CA SER A 145 2.89 21.01 20.31
C SER A 145 1.88 21.55 19.28
N PHE A 146 1.65 20.81 18.19
CA PHE A 146 0.72 21.13 17.11
C PHE A 146 -0.52 20.22 17.09
N GLY A 147 -0.65 19.30 18.06
CA GLY A 147 -1.84 18.46 18.24
C GLY A 147 -2.09 17.44 17.12
N ARG A 148 -1.04 16.95 16.45
CA ARG A 148 -1.18 16.17 15.22
C ARG A 148 -1.32 14.66 15.46
N LEU A 149 -2.17 14.03 14.66
CA LEU A 149 -2.40 12.57 14.64
C LEU A 149 -2.03 12.01 13.26
N GLN A 150 -1.57 10.75 13.20
CA GLN A 150 -1.36 10.11 11.89
C GLN A 150 -2.71 9.87 11.21
N GLN A 151 -2.92 10.51 10.07
CA GLN A 151 -4.05 10.28 9.18
C GLN A 151 -3.58 10.13 7.74
N TYR A 152 -4.28 9.34 6.94
CA TYR A 152 -4.01 9.18 5.51
C TYR A 152 -5.26 8.85 4.71
N VAL A 153 -5.22 9.21 3.43
CA VAL A 153 -6.14 8.73 2.39
C VAL A 153 -5.28 8.34 1.20
N ASN A 154 -5.46 7.12 0.69
CA ASN A 154 -4.67 6.55 -0.39
C ASN A 154 -5.56 5.80 -1.39
N ALA A 155 -5.23 5.92 -2.68
CA ALA A 155 -5.72 5.03 -3.71
C ALA A 155 -4.86 3.75 -3.70
N ASP A 156 -5.30 2.71 -3.00
CA ASP A 156 -4.60 1.42 -2.96
C ASP A 156 -4.63 0.76 -4.34
N LYS A 157 -5.79 0.71 -5.01
CA LYS A 157 -5.92 0.15 -6.36
C LYS A 157 -6.78 1.05 -7.24
N ALA A 158 -6.42 1.17 -8.51
CA ALA A 158 -7.16 1.92 -9.52
C ALA A 158 -6.72 1.42 -10.90
N PHE A 159 -7.40 0.40 -11.43
CA PHE A 159 -6.99 -0.25 -12.67
C PHE A 159 -8.17 -0.64 -13.55
N ILE A 160 -7.88 -0.82 -14.84
CA ILE A 160 -8.80 -1.33 -15.85
C ILE A 160 -8.30 -2.71 -16.30
N GLN A 161 -9.21 -3.67 -16.49
CA GLN A 161 -8.92 -4.96 -17.11
C GLN A 161 -9.81 -5.18 -18.32
N PHE A 162 -9.19 -5.65 -19.41
CA PHE A 162 -9.89 -5.89 -20.66
C PHE A 162 -9.08 -6.83 -21.56
N ALA A 163 -9.71 -7.89 -22.07
CA ALA A 163 -9.10 -8.81 -23.03
C ALA A 163 -7.68 -9.31 -22.63
N GLY A 164 -7.48 -9.64 -21.36
CA GLY A 164 -6.20 -10.09 -20.80
C GLY A 164 -5.27 -8.95 -20.36
N PHE A 165 -5.50 -7.71 -20.78
CA PHE A 165 -4.74 -6.56 -20.30
C PHE A 165 -5.19 -6.13 -18.91
N THR A 166 -4.23 -5.66 -18.11
CA THR A 166 -4.45 -4.92 -16.86
C THR A 166 -3.61 -3.64 -16.90
N ALA A 167 -4.22 -2.48 -16.72
CA ALA A 167 -3.52 -1.20 -16.75
C ALA A 167 -3.96 -0.30 -15.59
N GLY A 168 -3.00 0.33 -14.90
CA GLY A 168 -3.23 1.23 -13.79
C GLY A 168 -2.55 0.77 -12.52
N ARG A 169 -3.06 1.20 -11.36
CA ARG A 169 -2.49 0.88 -10.04
C ARG A 169 -3.02 -0.44 -9.50
N ALA A 170 -2.18 -1.45 -9.41
CA ALA A 170 -2.55 -2.79 -8.96
C ALA A 170 -1.43 -3.47 -8.15
N SER A 171 -1.72 -4.64 -7.59
CA SER A 171 -0.68 -5.47 -6.96
C SER A 171 0.35 -5.87 -8.01
N SER A 172 1.62 -5.97 -7.63
CA SER A 172 2.64 -6.53 -8.52
C SER A 172 2.27 -7.96 -8.92
N PHE A 173 2.55 -8.33 -10.17
CA PHE A 173 2.41 -9.72 -10.62
C PHE A 173 3.53 -10.63 -10.10
N PHE A 174 4.53 -10.07 -9.41
CA PHE A 174 5.54 -10.86 -8.70
C PHE A 174 4.94 -11.56 -7.48
N ASP A 175 3.92 -10.95 -6.87
CA ASP A 175 3.28 -11.39 -5.64
C ASP A 175 2.38 -12.63 -5.84
N PHE A 176 2.42 -13.58 -4.90
CA PHE A 176 1.51 -14.75 -4.89
C PHE A 176 0.45 -14.69 -3.79
N TYR A 177 0.87 -14.75 -2.52
CA TYR A 177 -0.05 -14.66 -1.37
C TYR A 177 0.21 -13.50 -0.43
N ALA A 178 1.37 -12.85 -0.52
CA ALA A 178 1.74 -11.58 0.11
C ALA A 178 0.75 -11.10 1.22
N HIS A 179 0.78 -11.80 2.37
CA HIS A 179 0.04 -11.51 3.60
C HIS A 179 -1.49 -11.66 3.61
N ASP A 180 -2.08 -12.35 2.64
CA ASP A 180 -3.54 -12.58 2.57
C ASP A 180 -4.14 -13.30 3.79
N PHE A 181 -3.33 -14.05 4.55
CA PHE A 181 -3.75 -14.82 5.72
C PHE A 181 -3.45 -14.15 7.06
N GLU A 182 -2.82 -12.98 7.05
CA GLU A 182 -2.32 -12.36 8.27
C GLU A 182 -3.13 -11.14 8.69
N LEU A 183 -3.44 -11.06 9.99
CA LEU A 183 -4.12 -9.90 10.55
C LEU A 183 -3.16 -8.74 10.80
N ALA A 184 -1.92 -9.06 11.15
CA ALA A 184 -0.78 -8.18 11.32
C ALA A 184 0.41 -8.85 10.63
N GLY A 185 1.14 -8.12 9.77
CA GLY A 185 2.21 -8.68 8.94
C GLY A 185 3.36 -9.22 9.78
N ALA A 186 3.25 -10.47 10.17
CA ALA A 186 4.16 -11.19 11.05
C ALA A 186 5.19 -11.99 10.23
N THR A 187 4.92 -12.25 8.96
CA THR A 187 5.87 -12.81 8.01
C THR A 187 6.54 -11.73 7.16
N ALA A 188 7.70 -12.05 6.59
CA ALA A 188 8.31 -11.24 5.53
C ALA A 188 7.75 -11.68 4.17
N GLY A 189 7.53 -10.74 3.27
CA GLY A 189 7.03 -11.02 1.92
C GLY A 189 7.45 -9.94 0.93
N SER A 190 7.08 -10.14 -0.34
CA SER A 190 7.25 -9.17 -1.41
C SER A 190 6.15 -8.08 -1.43
N ASP A 191 5.29 -8.06 -0.41
CA ASP A 191 4.04 -7.31 -0.25
C ASP A 191 4.25 -5.79 -0.06
N VAL A 192 4.88 -5.14 -1.03
CA VAL A 192 4.91 -3.68 -1.06
C VAL A 192 3.65 -3.18 -1.77
N SER A 193 3.19 -2.01 -1.32
CA SER A 193 2.09 -1.22 -1.89
C SER A 193 1.90 -1.43 -3.39
N SER A 194 0.64 -1.48 -3.84
CA SER A 194 0.30 -1.51 -5.26
C SER A 194 1.12 -0.49 -6.05
N THR A 195 1.50 -0.86 -7.27
CA THR A 195 2.28 0.01 -8.16
C THR A 195 1.51 0.30 -9.44
N ASN A 196 1.94 1.32 -10.17
CA ASN A 196 1.43 1.56 -11.51
C ASN A 196 2.00 0.50 -12.45
N LEU A 197 1.17 -0.15 -13.24
CA LEU A 197 1.62 -1.21 -14.13
C LEU A 197 0.79 -1.31 -15.40
N LEU A 198 1.39 -1.93 -16.40
CA LEU A 198 0.73 -2.49 -17.57
C LEU A 198 1.09 -3.97 -17.67
N ALA A 199 0.09 -4.83 -17.76
CA ALA A 199 0.27 -6.27 -17.82
C ALA A 199 -0.62 -6.90 -18.89
N TYR A 200 -0.19 -8.05 -19.39
CA TYR A 200 -0.97 -8.94 -20.24
C TYR A 200 -0.91 -10.36 -19.69
N THR A 201 -2.09 -10.93 -19.44
CA THR A 201 -2.25 -12.31 -18.97
C THR A 201 -2.91 -13.14 -20.07
N ALA A 202 -2.21 -14.21 -20.49
CA ALA A 202 -2.72 -15.22 -21.39
C ALA A 202 -3.17 -16.46 -20.61
N THR A 203 -4.39 -16.94 -20.89
CA THR A 203 -4.85 -18.25 -20.42
C THR A 203 -4.37 -19.32 -21.39
N LEU A 204 -3.57 -20.27 -20.89
CA LEU A 204 -2.94 -21.32 -21.70
C LEU A 204 -3.79 -22.61 -21.76
N GLY A 205 -4.90 -22.65 -21.01
CA GLY A 205 -5.74 -23.83 -20.85
C GLY A 205 -5.25 -24.75 -19.74
N ASN A 206 -6.09 -25.74 -19.38
CA ASN A 206 -5.77 -26.74 -18.34
C ASN A 206 -5.32 -26.13 -17.00
N GLY A 207 -5.86 -24.96 -16.61
CA GLY A 207 -5.49 -24.28 -15.38
C GLY A 207 -4.21 -23.44 -15.44
N PHE A 208 -3.48 -23.44 -16.56
CA PHE A 208 -2.29 -22.61 -16.72
C PHE A 208 -2.63 -21.20 -17.22
N SER A 209 -1.94 -20.22 -16.66
CA SER A 209 -1.90 -18.84 -17.17
C SER A 209 -0.49 -18.27 -17.08
N ALA A 210 -0.14 -17.40 -18.03
CA ALA A 210 1.12 -16.69 -18.05
C ALA A 210 0.87 -15.19 -18.10
N THR A 211 1.60 -14.43 -17.29
CA THR A 211 1.54 -12.98 -17.28
C THR A 211 2.91 -12.39 -17.54
N ILE A 212 2.93 -11.31 -18.32
CA ILE A 212 4.06 -10.38 -18.42
C ILE A 212 3.57 -9.00 -18.00
N SER A 213 4.37 -8.27 -17.22
CA SER A 213 4.06 -6.90 -16.81
C SER A 213 5.28 -6.00 -16.86
N ALA A 214 5.01 -4.73 -17.11
CA ALA A 214 5.90 -3.61 -16.91
C ALA A 214 5.36 -2.80 -15.71
N GLU A 215 6.16 -2.67 -14.67
CA GLU A 215 5.75 -2.12 -13.38
C GLU A 215 6.60 -0.91 -12.99
N ASP A 216 5.97 0.11 -12.40
CA ASP A 216 6.66 1.28 -11.88
C ASP A 216 7.48 0.89 -10.64
N PRO A 217 8.81 1.06 -10.68
CA PRO A 217 9.65 0.59 -9.59
C PRO A 217 9.62 1.50 -8.35
N THR A 218 9.10 2.73 -8.48
CA THR A 218 9.25 3.79 -7.46
C THR A 218 8.76 3.37 -6.07
N PHE A 219 7.67 2.59 -6.02
CA PHE A 219 7.09 2.14 -4.76
C PHE A 219 7.91 1.04 -4.06
N ARG A 220 8.76 0.31 -4.80
CA ARG A 220 9.52 -0.86 -4.36
C ARG A 220 11.01 -0.58 -4.16
N ARG A 221 11.46 0.60 -4.60
CA ARG A 221 12.83 1.11 -4.48
C ARG A 221 13.25 1.45 -3.04
N SER A 222 14.49 1.09 -2.69
CA SER A 222 15.20 1.50 -1.48
C SER A 222 16.33 2.48 -1.82
N PRO A 223 16.63 3.48 -0.99
CA PRO A 223 17.76 4.38 -1.28
C PRO A 223 19.08 3.63 -1.48
N ILE A 224 19.79 3.89 -2.58
CA ILE A 224 21.18 3.45 -2.77
C ILE A 224 22.10 4.37 -1.97
N PHE A 225 22.84 3.79 -1.03
CA PHE A 225 23.85 4.50 -0.25
C PHE A 225 25.24 4.31 -0.85
N SER A 226 26.05 5.38 -0.87
CA SER A 226 27.50 5.24 -1.10
C SER A 226 28.11 4.54 0.12
N PRO A 227 29.06 3.60 -0.06
CA PRO A 227 29.88 3.15 1.06
C PRO A 227 30.62 4.36 1.64
N SER A 228 30.40 4.67 2.92
CA SER A 228 31.18 5.68 3.63
C SER A 228 32.52 5.06 4.02
N SER A 229 33.55 5.28 3.20
CA SER A 229 34.92 5.06 3.67
C SER A 229 35.31 6.22 4.59
N ASN A 230 35.22 6.01 5.89
CA ASN A 230 35.79 6.96 6.85
C ASN A 230 37.31 6.95 6.67
N ALA A 231 37.87 8.05 6.18
CA ALA A 231 39.31 8.26 6.27
C ALA A 231 39.72 8.16 7.74
N ALA A 232 40.85 7.51 8.01
CA ALA A 232 41.38 7.42 9.38
C ALA A 232 41.44 8.83 10.00
N ASN A 233 40.90 8.98 11.22
CA ASN A 233 40.83 10.22 12.02
C ASN A 233 39.70 11.23 11.67
N VAL A 234 38.65 10.83 10.94
CA VAL A 234 37.42 11.65 10.82
C VAL A 234 36.35 11.15 11.80
N THR A 235 36.14 11.89 12.89
CA THR A 235 35.03 11.64 13.82
C THR A 235 33.72 12.16 13.22
N LEU A 236 32.87 11.25 12.73
CA LEU A 236 31.51 11.60 12.31
C LEU A 236 30.66 11.96 13.54
N ASN A 237 29.93 13.07 13.45
CA ASN A 237 28.91 13.40 14.42
C ASN A 237 27.77 12.37 14.31
N THR A 238 27.69 11.44 15.27
CA THR A 238 26.65 10.39 15.34
C THR A 238 25.24 10.93 15.62
N ALA A 239 25.09 12.25 15.79
CA ALA A 239 23.82 12.91 16.05
C ALA A 239 23.11 13.46 14.79
N ALA A 240 23.50 13.04 13.58
CA ALA A 240 22.76 13.36 12.34
C ALA A 240 21.43 12.59 12.24
N ALA A 241 20.56 12.77 13.24
CA ALA A 241 19.20 12.24 13.32
C ALA A 241 18.16 13.28 12.84
N ALA A 242 18.46 14.02 11.77
CA ALA A 242 17.59 15.09 11.31
C ALA A 242 17.60 15.23 9.78
N PHE A 243 16.88 14.35 9.09
CA PHE A 243 16.32 14.69 7.77
C PHE A 243 14.88 14.18 7.68
N GLY A 244 13.95 15.14 7.59
CA GLY A 244 12.62 14.88 7.05
C GLY A 244 12.77 14.32 5.63
N GLN A 245 11.92 13.35 5.31
CA GLN A 245 11.97 12.46 4.16
C GLN A 245 11.76 13.12 2.78
N THR A 246 12.24 14.34 2.53
CA THR A 246 12.06 14.97 1.21
C THR A 246 13.30 15.02 0.34
N ASN A 247 14.53 14.87 0.86
CA ASN A 247 15.74 14.58 0.08
C ASN A 247 16.70 13.85 1.02
N SER A 248 17.37 12.78 0.60
CA SER A 248 18.31 12.02 1.45
C SER A 248 19.76 12.38 1.10
N PRO A 249 20.29 13.51 1.58
CA PRO A 249 21.64 13.90 1.26
C PRO A 249 22.67 12.97 1.92
N ILE A 250 23.54 12.37 1.11
CA ILE A 250 24.69 11.58 1.57
C ILE A 250 25.91 12.51 1.60
N PRO A 251 26.64 12.64 2.73
CA PRO A 251 27.87 13.41 2.77
C PRO A 251 28.97 12.69 1.98
N VAL A 252 29.49 13.33 0.93
CA VAL A 252 30.59 12.84 0.09
C VAL A 252 31.72 13.86 0.11
N PHE A 253 32.97 13.42 0.21
CA PHE A 253 34.12 14.31 0.08
C PHE A 253 34.28 14.78 -1.38
N ILE A 254 34.36 16.09 -1.59
CA ILE A 254 34.42 16.71 -2.94
C ILE A 254 35.61 17.65 -3.13
N GLY A 255 36.56 17.64 -2.20
CA GLY A 255 37.77 18.43 -2.29
C GLY A 255 38.85 17.91 -1.36
N TYR A 256 40.07 17.90 -1.88
CA TYR A 256 41.26 17.39 -1.21
C TYR A 256 42.35 18.47 -1.26
N THR A 257 43.10 18.59 -0.17
CA THR A 257 44.36 19.35 -0.14
C THR A 257 45.47 18.35 0.16
N GLY A 258 46.28 18.01 -0.84
CA GLY A 258 47.13 16.82 -0.79
C GLY A 258 46.27 15.55 -0.78
N ALA A 259 46.61 14.58 0.08
CA ALA A 259 45.85 13.34 0.27
C ALA A 259 44.71 13.44 1.31
N ASN A 260 44.56 14.60 1.96
CA ASN A 260 43.59 14.78 3.03
C ASN A 260 42.27 15.37 2.49
N PRO A 261 41.11 14.81 2.88
CA PRO A 261 39.81 15.40 2.54
C PRO A 261 39.63 16.73 3.30
N THR A 262 39.38 17.82 2.57
CA THR A 262 39.21 19.18 3.14
C THR A 262 37.85 19.81 2.83
N ARG A 263 37.02 19.13 2.03
CA ARG A 263 35.71 19.61 1.61
C ARG A 263 34.74 18.45 1.47
N TYR A 264 33.50 18.63 1.93
CA TYR A 264 32.42 17.68 1.70
C TYR A 264 31.18 18.39 1.15
N SER A 265 30.33 17.63 0.47
CA SER A 265 29.04 18.07 -0.02
C SER A 265 27.98 17.02 0.27
N PHE A 266 26.77 17.51 0.46
CA PHE A 266 25.58 16.70 0.60
C PHE A 266 25.05 16.41 -0.80
N VAL A 267 25.18 15.16 -1.21
CA VAL A 267 24.82 14.67 -2.54
C VAL A 267 23.44 14.05 -2.48
N ASP A 268 22.59 14.45 -3.42
CA ASP A 268 21.26 13.89 -3.59
C ASP A 268 21.32 12.63 -4.46
N GLY A 269 21.36 11.46 -3.83
CA GLY A 269 21.38 10.15 -4.47
C GLY A 269 19.99 9.65 -4.87
N ILE A 270 19.11 10.52 -5.37
CA ILE A 270 17.74 10.11 -5.75
C ILE A 270 17.83 9.09 -6.87
N GLU A 271 17.29 7.91 -6.60
CA GLU A 271 17.08 6.90 -7.63
C GLU A 271 16.17 7.41 -8.74
N ARG A 272 16.52 7.12 -9.99
CA ARG A 272 15.75 7.55 -11.18
C ARG A 272 15.33 6.34 -12.00
N ASN A 273 14.16 6.45 -12.63
CA ASN A 273 13.62 5.39 -13.47
C ASN A 273 13.91 5.75 -14.93
N ARG A 274 14.72 4.93 -15.61
CA ARG A 274 14.81 5.01 -17.08
C ARG A 274 13.98 3.92 -17.76
N MET A 275 13.71 2.82 -17.05
CA MET A 275 12.86 1.74 -17.50
C MET A 275 11.95 1.24 -16.36
N PRO A 276 10.79 0.65 -16.70
CA PRO A 276 9.98 -0.08 -15.73
C PRO A 276 10.68 -1.37 -15.32
N ASP A 277 10.21 -1.95 -14.21
CA ASP A 277 10.55 -3.32 -13.85
C ASP A 277 9.76 -4.26 -14.73
N PHE A 278 10.41 -5.31 -15.21
CA PHE A 278 9.74 -6.35 -15.98
C PHE A 278 9.52 -7.56 -15.11
N VAL A 279 8.27 -8.02 -15.04
CA VAL A 279 7.89 -9.20 -14.27
C VAL A 279 7.23 -10.22 -15.17
N GLY A 280 7.63 -11.48 -15.01
CA GLY A 280 6.99 -12.64 -15.61
C GLY A 280 6.42 -13.54 -14.52
N ALA A 281 5.22 -14.06 -14.75
CA ALA A 281 4.56 -15.01 -13.84
C ALA A 281 3.95 -16.17 -14.62
N LEU A 282 4.24 -17.40 -14.19
CA LEU A 282 3.55 -18.61 -14.62
C LEU A 282 2.74 -19.14 -13.44
N ARG A 283 1.43 -19.25 -13.64
CA ARG A 283 0.48 -19.69 -12.62
C ARG A 283 -0.26 -20.93 -13.08
N TYR A 284 -0.46 -21.85 -12.14
CA TYR A 284 -1.28 -23.04 -12.30
C TYR A 284 -2.37 -23.06 -11.23
N ASP A 285 -3.62 -23.12 -11.65
CA ASP A 285 -4.79 -23.26 -10.79
C ASP A 285 -5.48 -24.60 -11.06
N ALA A 286 -5.76 -25.36 -10.01
CA ALA A 286 -6.40 -26.66 -10.06
C ALA A 286 -7.36 -26.85 -8.88
N ALA A 287 -8.13 -27.95 -8.91
CA ALA A 287 -9.06 -28.27 -7.82
C ALA A 287 -8.35 -28.42 -6.45
N TRP A 288 -7.13 -28.97 -6.46
CA TRP A 288 -6.34 -29.16 -5.23
C TRP A 288 -5.77 -27.85 -4.66
N GLY A 289 -5.72 -26.77 -5.45
CA GLY A 289 -5.04 -25.54 -5.05
C GLY A 289 -4.38 -24.82 -6.22
N SER A 290 -3.28 -24.13 -5.95
CA SER A 290 -2.57 -23.36 -6.97
C SER A 290 -1.08 -23.28 -6.70
N ALA A 291 -0.30 -23.13 -7.78
CA ALA A 291 1.13 -22.89 -7.74
C ALA A 291 1.48 -21.70 -8.62
N GLN A 292 2.52 -20.95 -8.25
CA GLN A 292 3.02 -19.84 -9.05
C GLN A 292 4.54 -19.78 -8.99
N LEU A 293 5.16 -19.53 -10.16
CA LEU A 293 6.56 -19.18 -10.32
C LEU A 293 6.63 -17.79 -10.95
N THR A 294 7.37 -16.87 -10.34
CA THR A 294 7.55 -15.50 -10.82
C THR A 294 9.01 -15.12 -10.88
N ALA A 295 9.34 -14.21 -11.79
CA ALA A 295 10.66 -13.61 -11.90
C ALA A 295 10.53 -12.12 -12.23
N ALA A 296 11.43 -11.31 -11.70
CA ALA A 296 11.48 -9.87 -11.94
C ALA A 296 12.91 -9.42 -12.25
N VAL A 297 13.03 -8.38 -13.07
CA VAL A 297 14.29 -7.66 -13.31
C VAL A 297 14.08 -6.16 -13.08
N HIS A 298 15.05 -5.53 -12.44
CA HIS A 298 15.00 -4.15 -11.96
C HIS A 298 16.29 -3.41 -12.33
N GLU A 299 16.20 -2.15 -12.76
CA GLU A 299 17.38 -1.29 -12.99
C GLU A 299 17.69 -0.43 -11.77
N LEU A 300 18.87 -0.65 -11.19
CA LEU A 300 19.48 0.18 -10.16
C LEU A 300 20.15 1.38 -10.84
N ASN A 301 19.57 2.57 -10.65
CA ASN A 301 20.05 3.80 -11.26
C ASN A 301 19.81 5.00 -10.35
N VAL A 302 20.85 5.80 -10.14
CA VAL A 302 20.79 7.08 -9.43
C VAL A 302 20.75 8.24 -10.43
N GLY A 303 20.20 9.38 -10.01
CA GLY A 303 20.22 10.58 -10.83
C GLY A 303 21.61 11.18 -10.96
N ASN A 304 21.74 12.19 -11.83
CA ASN A 304 22.95 13.01 -11.86
C ASN A 304 23.15 13.65 -10.49
N VAL A 305 24.35 13.45 -9.94
CA VAL A 305 24.74 14.07 -8.69
C VAL A 305 24.99 15.55 -8.93
N ALA A 306 24.10 16.40 -8.41
CA ALA A 306 24.35 17.82 -8.35
C ALA A 306 25.28 18.11 -7.16
N ASN A 307 26.44 18.72 -7.41
CA ASN A 307 27.26 19.26 -6.34
C ASN A 307 26.48 20.40 -5.68
N GLY A 308 25.99 20.19 -4.45
CA GLY A 308 25.57 21.29 -3.59
C GLY A 308 26.72 22.29 -3.39
N ALA A 309 26.40 23.51 -2.94
CA ALA A 309 27.41 24.48 -2.51
C ALA A 309 28.19 23.88 -1.33
N GLY A 310 29.28 23.14 -1.61
CA GLY A 310 29.97 22.41 -0.54
C GLY A 310 30.59 23.36 0.48
N THR A 311 30.96 22.80 1.63
CA THR A 311 31.51 23.56 2.76
C THR A 311 32.99 23.19 2.92
N GLY A 312 33.87 24.20 2.99
CA GLY A 312 35.32 24.02 3.13
C GLY A 312 36.16 24.63 2.00
N THR A 313 37.48 24.45 2.09
CA THR A 313 38.50 25.02 1.19
C THR A 313 39.02 23.98 0.19
N GLY A 314 39.42 24.43 -1.01
CA GLY A 314 39.89 23.59 -2.12
C GLY A 314 38.96 23.60 -3.35
N THR A 315 39.42 23.04 -4.47
CA THR A 315 38.68 22.98 -5.74
C THR A 315 37.62 21.88 -5.70
N ASN A 316 36.43 22.14 -6.25
CA ASN A 316 35.39 21.13 -6.42
C ASN A 316 35.82 20.07 -7.44
N VAL A 317 35.75 18.81 -7.07
CA VAL A 317 35.79 17.69 -8.00
C VAL A 317 34.37 17.38 -8.47
N SER A 318 34.19 17.15 -9.78
CA SER A 318 32.93 16.67 -10.32
C SER A 318 32.70 15.24 -9.85
N ILE A 319 31.53 14.94 -9.29
CA ILE A 319 31.16 13.57 -8.96
C ILE A 319 30.62 12.94 -10.26
N PRO A 320 31.31 11.94 -10.84
CA PRO A 320 30.80 11.25 -12.01
C PRO A 320 29.54 10.48 -11.65
N HIS A 321 28.61 10.40 -12.60
CA HIS A 321 27.46 9.52 -12.49
C HIS A 321 27.94 8.07 -12.36
N THR A 322 27.38 7.33 -11.40
CA THR A 322 27.70 5.91 -11.21
C THR A 322 26.99 5.08 -12.26
N SER A 323 27.68 4.08 -12.83
CA SER A 323 27.06 3.18 -13.81
C SER A 323 25.84 2.47 -13.25
N ASN A 324 24.87 2.21 -14.13
CA ASN A 324 23.66 1.49 -13.78
C ASN A 324 23.98 0.00 -13.62
N ASP A 325 23.23 -0.64 -12.74
CA ASP A 325 23.31 -2.09 -12.50
C ASP A 325 21.91 -2.72 -12.56
N TYR A 326 21.85 -4.04 -12.66
CA TYR A 326 20.59 -4.78 -12.73
C TYR A 326 20.43 -5.74 -11.56
N GLY A 327 19.32 -5.59 -10.86
CA GLY A 327 18.84 -6.56 -9.89
C GLY A 327 17.87 -7.55 -10.49
N TYR A 328 17.76 -8.72 -9.89
CA TYR A 328 16.75 -9.72 -10.25
C TYR A 328 16.20 -10.44 -9.03
N ALA A 329 14.97 -10.92 -9.14
CA ALA A 329 14.33 -11.75 -8.13
C ALA A 329 13.54 -12.90 -8.77
N VAL A 330 13.45 -14.02 -8.06
CA VAL A 330 12.63 -15.18 -8.41
C VAL A 330 11.85 -15.61 -7.18
N GLN A 331 10.55 -15.88 -7.35
CA GLN A 331 9.71 -16.38 -6.28
C GLN A 331 8.92 -17.60 -6.76
N GLY A 332 8.79 -18.59 -5.87
CA GLY A 332 7.96 -19.76 -6.08
C GLY A 332 7.06 -19.99 -4.88
N GLY A 333 5.83 -20.42 -5.11
CA GLY A 333 4.94 -20.82 -4.04
C GLY A 333 3.85 -21.78 -4.46
N VAL A 334 3.27 -22.44 -3.45
CA VAL A 334 2.14 -23.35 -3.59
C VAL A 334 1.13 -23.07 -2.48
N LYS A 335 -0.15 -23.14 -2.82
CA LYS A 335 -1.26 -23.24 -1.87
C LYS A 335 -2.04 -24.50 -2.15
N VAL A 336 -2.29 -25.26 -1.09
CA VAL A 336 -3.03 -26.50 -1.11
C VAL A 336 -4.32 -26.29 -0.33
N ASN A 337 -5.45 -26.61 -0.95
CA ASN A 337 -6.74 -26.65 -0.28
C ASN A 337 -6.80 -27.93 0.57
N LEU A 338 -7.18 -27.81 1.84
CA LEU A 338 -7.23 -28.91 2.80
C LEU A 338 -8.68 -29.16 3.29
N PRO A 339 -9.66 -29.37 2.38
CA PRO A 339 -11.07 -29.51 2.76
C PRO A 339 -11.35 -30.75 3.62
N PHE A 340 -10.41 -31.70 3.66
CA PHE A 340 -10.47 -32.90 4.50
C PHE A 340 -10.14 -32.64 5.98
N ILE A 341 -9.51 -31.51 6.31
CA ILE A 341 -9.33 -31.07 7.70
C ILE A 341 -10.59 -30.32 8.14
N SER A 342 -10.94 -29.26 7.42
CA SER A 342 -12.18 -28.50 7.60
C SER A 342 -12.50 -27.72 6.32
N PRO A 343 -13.79 -27.47 6.01
CA PRO A 343 -14.17 -26.59 4.91
C PRO A 343 -13.54 -25.20 5.05
N GLY A 344 -12.76 -24.80 4.04
CA GLY A 344 -12.08 -23.49 4.00
C GLY A 344 -10.62 -23.51 4.46
N ASP A 345 -10.13 -24.63 5.00
CA ASP A 345 -8.73 -24.75 5.41
C ASP A 345 -7.80 -24.81 4.19
N THR A 346 -6.68 -24.09 4.29
CA THR A 346 -5.65 -24.06 3.25
C THR A 346 -4.26 -23.98 3.87
N LEU A 347 -3.30 -24.67 3.28
CA LEU A 347 -1.87 -24.53 3.58
C LEU A 347 -1.20 -23.77 2.45
N TYR A 348 -0.29 -22.84 2.77
CA TYR A 348 0.52 -22.14 1.77
C TYR A 348 2.00 -22.15 2.17
N LEU A 349 2.85 -22.18 1.15
CA LEU A 349 4.30 -22.05 1.28
C LEU A 349 4.79 -21.20 0.11
N GLN A 350 5.66 -20.24 0.39
CA GLN A 350 6.34 -19.46 -0.63
C GLN A 350 7.79 -19.20 -0.23
N GLY A 351 8.66 -19.05 -1.21
CA GLY A 351 10.04 -18.65 -1.04
C GLY A 351 10.47 -17.74 -2.17
N ALA A 352 11.27 -16.73 -1.85
CA ALA A 352 11.82 -15.77 -2.79
C ALA A 352 13.34 -15.69 -2.63
N TYR A 353 14.02 -15.48 -3.75
CA TYR A 353 15.44 -15.18 -3.83
C TYR A 353 15.61 -13.93 -4.68
N GLY A 354 16.43 -12.99 -4.23
CA GLY A 354 16.69 -11.75 -4.95
C GLY A 354 18.11 -11.24 -4.73
N VAL A 355 18.62 -10.53 -5.73
CA VAL A 355 19.90 -9.81 -5.70
C VAL A 355 19.63 -8.41 -6.25
N GLY A 356 19.73 -7.39 -5.41
CA GLY A 356 19.53 -6.00 -5.82
C GLY A 356 18.12 -5.66 -6.34
N ALA A 357 17.10 -6.47 -6.01
CA ALA A 357 15.72 -6.36 -6.46
C ALA A 357 14.73 -6.51 -5.31
#